data_AF-A0A8H6H9W8-F1
#
_entry.id   AF-A0A8H6H9W8-F1
#
_cell.length_a   1.000
_cell.length_b   1.000
_cell.length_c   1.000
_cell.angle_alpha   90.00
_cell.angle_beta   90.00
_cell.angle_gamma   90.00
#
_symmetry.space_group_name_H-M   'P 1'
#
loop_
_entity.id
_entity.type
_entity.pdbx_description
1 polymer ?
#
loop_
_entity_poly.entity_id
_entity_poly.type
_entity_poly.pdbx_seq_one_letter_code
_entity_poly.pdbx_strand_id
1 'polypeptide(L)'
;FTGSDYDIHPHDFLRLFRRVERTDDARVRQFVNYLQAGSVADQWWDGLADDVRKSWRLVEAEFAERWPKVPVFRKTQSRCLEEMLAMTLPYAKLGRTEAYQARVVYCHVGWAARMAVLARGAGVYDSGAYLGKVIRDLPWPVRQLMRGRYGTWREFLKGVQSLEMEVLED
;
A
#
# COMPACT_ATOMS: atom_id res chain seq x y z
N PHE A 1 -17.96 4.22 -16.16
CA PHE A 1 -16.99 3.12 -16.30
C PHE A 1 -17.00 2.64 -17.74
N THR A 2 -15.82 2.46 -18.32
CA THR A 2 -15.60 2.12 -19.73
C THR A 2 -15.20 0.66 -19.94
N GLY A 3 -14.69 0.00 -18.91
CA GLY A 3 -14.19 -1.38 -19.01
C GLY A 3 -12.79 -1.53 -19.61
N SER A 4 -12.03 -0.43 -19.76
CA SER A 4 -10.69 -0.41 -20.36
C SER A 4 -9.57 -0.09 -19.34
N ASP A 5 -8.31 -0.34 -19.72
CA ASP A 5 -7.11 -0.14 -18.88
C ASP A 5 -6.82 1.31 -18.49
N TYR A 6 -7.52 2.28 -19.10
CA TYR A 6 -7.33 3.73 -18.85
C TYR A 6 -8.33 4.30 -17.84
N ASP A 7 -9.16 3.47 -17.21
CA ASP A 7 -10.23 3.90 -16.32
C ASP A 7 -9.95 3.57 -14.83
N ILE A 8 -10.88 3.94 -13.96
CA ILE A 8 -10.92 3.45 -12.58
C ILE A 8 -10.83 1.92 -12.54
N HIS A 9 -10.07 1.38 -11.59
CA HIS A 9 -9.97 -0.06 -11.39
C HIS A 9 -11.39 -0.67 -11.27
N PRO A 10 -11.75 -1.73 -12.03
CA PRO A 10 -13.12 -2.23 -12.13
C PRO A 10 -13.78 -2.54 -10.78
N HIS A 11 -13.01 -3.08 -9.82
CA HIS A 11 -13.52 -3.38 -8.48
C HIS A 11 -13.65 -2.14 -7.59
N ASP A 12 -12.92 -1.07 -7.86
CA ASP A 12 -13.11 0.20 -7.14
C ASP A 12 -14.33 0.94 -7.68
N PHE A 13 -14.58 0.89 -8.99
CA PHE A 13 -15.86 1.29 -9.57
C PHE A 13 -17.03 0.56 -8.91
N LEU A 14 -16.99 -0.77 -8.85
CA LEU A 14 -18.07 -1.56 -8.26
C LEU A 14 -18.31 -1.20 -6.78
N ARG A 15 -17.23 -0.93 -6.01
CA ARG A 15 -17.33 -0.44 -4.63
C ARG A 15 -17.97 0.95 -4.54
N LEU A 16 -17.60 1.88 -5.42
CA LEU A 16 -18.20 3.21 -5.45
C LEU A 16 -19.68 3.14 -5.82
N PHE A 17 -20.03 2.36 -6.84
CA PHE A 17 -21.40 2.13 -7.25
C PHE A 17 -22.27 1.59 -6.10
N ARG A 18 -21.80 0.56 -5.38
CA ARG A 18 -22.51 -0.01 -4.22
C ARG A 18 -22.68 0.95 -3.04
N ARG A 19 -21.85 1.99 -2.93
CA ARG A 19 -22.02 3.03 -1.90
C ARG A 19 -23.17 3.98 -2.25
N VAL A 20 -23.36 4.23 -3.54
CA VAL A 20 -24.45 5.06 -4.06
C VAL A 20 -25.76 4.26 -4.02
N GLU A 21 -25.76 3.05 -4.57
CA GLU A 21 -26.95 2.22 -4.68
C GLU A 21 -27.10 1.21 -3.54
N ARG A 22 -28.12 1.43 -2.70
CA ARG A 22 -28.28 0.75 -1.41
C ARG A 22 -28.98 -0.61 -1.50
N THR A 23 -29.85 -0.81 -2.48
CA THR A 23 -30.63 -2.04 -2.66
C THR A 23 -30.25 -2.76 -3.94
N ASP A 24 -30.40 -4.08 -3.97
CA ASP A 24 -30.06 -4.89 -5.15
C ASP A 24 -30.96 -4.55 -6.35
N ASP A 25 -32.25 -4.26 -6.11
CA ASP A 25 -33.18 -3.82 -7.16
C ASP A 25 -32.76 -2.48 -7.79
N ALA A 26 -32.34 -1.52 -6.97
CA ALA A 26 -31.86 -0.23 -7.47
C ALA A 26 -30.55 -0.41 -8.25
N ARG A 27 -29.65 -1.25 -7.73
CA ARG A 27 -28.39 -1.57 -8.41
C ARG A 27 -28.61 -2.12 -9.80
N VAL A 28 -29.47 -3.12 -9.96
CA VAL A 28 -29.78 -3.70 -11.27
C VAL A 28 -30.30 -2.65 -12.25
N ARG A 29 -31.25 -1.81 -11.81
CA ARG A 29 -31.88 -0.80 -12.68
C ARG A 29 -30.93 0.33 -13.06
N GLN A 30 -30.05 0.70 -12.14
CA GLN A 30 -29.21 1.89 -12.31
C GLN A 30 -27.84 1.57 -12.89
N PHE A 31 -27.35 0.33 -12.83
CA PHE A 31 -25.98 -0.02 -13.20
C PHE A 31 -25.56 0.48 -14.59
N VAL A 32 -26.43 0.32 -15.60
CA VAL A 32 -26.18 0.77 -16.98
C VAL A 32 -25.91 2.27 -17.07
N ASN A 33 -26.55 3.09 -16.21
CA ASN A 33 -26.38 4.56 -16.20
C ASN A 33 -24.98 4.98 -15.73
N TYR A 34 -24.23 4.06 -15.12
CA TYR A 34 -22.86 4.28 -14.68
C TYR A 34 -21.83 3.75 -15.68
N LEU A 35 -22.28 3.18 -16.80
CA LEU A 35 -21.44 2.76 -17.91
C LEU A 35 -21.39 3.88 -18.94
N GLN A 36 -20.22 4.05 -19.58
CA GLN A 36 -20.10 5.01 -20.66
C GLN A 36 -20.71 4.43 -21.93
N ALA A 37 -21.65 5.14 -22.55
CA ALA A 37 -22.29 4.71 -23.79
C ALA A 37 -21.27 4.31 -24.87
N GLY A 38 -21.48 3.15 -25.49
CA GLY A 38 -20.63 2.58 -26.53
C GLY A 38 -19.31 1.99 -26.04
N SER A 39 -19.03 2.00 -24.73
CA SER A 39 -17.79 1.45 -24.16
C SER A 39 -17.79 -0.08 -24.11
N VAL A 40 -16.63 -0.66 -23.79
CA VAL A 40 -16.48 -2.11 -23.60
C VAL A 40 -17.39 -2.63 -22.49
N ALA A 41 -17.58 -1.83 -21.43
CA ALA A 41 -18.47 -2.19 -20.34
C ALA A 41 -19.95 -2.13 -20.75
N ASP A 42 -20.33 -1.13 -21.55
CA ASP A 42 -21.70 -0.97 -22.06
C ASP A 42 -22.08 -2.12 -23.01
N GLN A 43 -21.20 -2.45 -23.95
CA GLN A 43 -21.37 -3.59 -24.85
C GLN A 43 -21.44 -4.94 -24.10
N TRP A 44 -20.64 -5.10 -23.05
CA TRP A 44 -20.72 -6.28 -22.18
C TRP A 44 -22.08 -6.36 -21.48
N TRP A 45 -22.57 -5.25 -20.93
CA TRP A 45 -23.87 -5.19 -20.26
C TRP A 45 -25.02 -5.53 -21.21
N ASP A 46 -24.98 -5.02 -22.44
CA ASP A 46 -25.97 -5.32 -23.48
C ASP A 46 -25.97 -6.80 -23.88
N GLY A 47 -24.80 -7.46 -23.81
CA GLY A 47 -24.63 -8.87 -24.09
C GLY A 47 -25.04 -9.82 -22.96
N LEU A 48 -25.39 -9.32 -21.77
CA LEU A 48 -25.84 -10.16 -20.66
C LEU A 48 -27.26 -10.70 -20.90
N ALA A 49 -27.48 -11.94 -20.47
CA ALA A 49 -28.81 -12.54 -20.50
C ALA A 49 -29.81 -11.80 -19.59
N ASP A 50 -31.09 -11.83 -19.93
CA ASP A 50 -32.15 -11.10 -19.22
C ASP A 50 -32.34 -11.55 -17.77
N ASP A 51 -32.09 -12.82 -17.48
CA ASP A 51 -32.15 -13.40 -16.13
C ASP A 51 -30.96 -12.92 -15.28
N VAL A 52 -29.77 -12.82 -15.86
CA VAL A 52 -28.59 -12.21 -15.22
C VAL A 52 -28.89 -10.75 -14.88
N ARG A 53 -29.43 -9.98 -15.83
CA ARG A 53 -29.81 -8.56 -15.64
C ARG A 53 -30.99 -8.34 -14.69
N LYS A 54 -31.54 -9.38 -14.05
CA LYS A 54 -32.55 -9.25 -12.99
C LYS A 54 -32.01 -9.54 -11.60
N SER A 55 -30.77 -10.01 -11.49
CA SER A 55 -30.15 -10.37 -10.21
C SER A 55 -28.82 -9.65 -10.05
N TRP A 56 -28.74 -8.74 -9.09
CA TRP A 56 -27.49 -8.04 -8.78
C TRP A 56 -26.34 -9.01 -8.50
N ARG A 57 -26.64 -10.11 -7.80
CA ARG A 57 -25.65 -11.17 -7.51
C ARG A 57 -25.10 -11.81 -8.78
N LEU A 58 -25.93 -12.05 -9.80
CA LEU A 58 -25.47 -12.62 -11.07
C LEU A 58 -24.68 -11.60 -11.88
N VAL A 59 -25.13 -10.34 -11.91
CA VAL A 59 -24.36 -9.23 -12.51
C VAL A 59 -22.97 -9.10 -11.88
N GLU A 60 -22.87 -9.15 -10.55
CA GLU A 60 -21.57 -9.07 -9.85
C GLU A 60 -20.66 -10.24 -10.18
N ALA A 61 -21.21 -11.45 -10.33
CA ALA A 61 -20.44 -12.63 -10.70
C ALA A 61 -19.87 -12.50 -12.11
N GLU A 62 -20.72 -12.18 -13.09
CA GLU A 62 -20.31 -11.95 -14.49
C GLU A 62 -19.31 -10.79 -14.60
N PHE A 63 -19.50 -9.72 -13.82
CA PHE A 63 -18.58 -8.59 -13.77
C PHE A 63 -17.20 -9.02 -13.27
N ALA A 64 -17.15 -9.84 -12.21
CA ALA A 64 -15.90 -10.32 -11.64
C ALA A 64 -15.17 -11.31 -12.56
N GLU A 65 -15.90 -12.07 -13.38
CA GLU A 65 -15.34 -12.94 -14.41
C GLU A 65 -14.76 -12.12 -15.57
N ARG A 66 -15.51 -11.11 -16.04
CA ARG A 66 -15.10 -10.24 -17.15
C ARG A 66 -13.90 -9.35 -16.79
N TRP A 67 -13.88 -8.80 -15.58
CA TRP A 67 -12.79 -7.98 -15.04
C TRP A 67 -12.23 -8.60 -13.77
N PRO A 68 -11.36 -9.63 -13.88
CA PRO A 68 -10.80 -10.31 -12.72
C PRO A 68 -9.95 -9.35 -11.89
N LYS A 69 -9.91 -9.58 -10.57
CA LYS A 69 -8.96 -8.89 -9.70
C LYS A 69 -7.56 -9.33 -10.09
N VAL A 70 -6.81 -8.46 -10.76
CA VAL A 70 -5.40 -8.72 -10.99
C VAL A 70 -4.73 -8.78 -9.61
N PRO A 71 -4.01 -9.87 -9.28
CA PRO A 71 -3.28 -9.93 -8.03
C PRO A 71 -2.28 -8.76 -8.03
N VAL A 72 -2.43 -7.86 -7.07
CA VAL A 72 -1.43 -6.82 -6.83
C VAL A 72 -0.11 -7.54 -6.63
N PHE A 73 0.90 -7.17 -7.43
CA PHE A 73 2.26 -7.68 -7.25
C PHE A 73 2.67 -7.49 -5.80
N ARG A 74 2.66 -8.57 -5.02
CA ARG A 74 3.22 -8.58 -3.68
C ARG A 74 4.70 -8.76 -3.87
N LYS A 75 5.48 -7.76 -3.46
CA LYS A 75 6.94 -7.90 -3.38
C LYS A 75 7.25 -9.18 -2.61
N THR A 76 8.09 -10.04 -3.18
CA THR A 76 8.54 -11.26 -2.51
C THR A 76 9.30 -10.91 -1.24
N GLN A 77 9.43 -11.87 -0.32
CA GLN A 77 10.23 -11.68 0.90
C GLN A 77 11.69 -11.30 0.56
N SER A 78 12.28 -11.95 -0.45
CA SER A 78 13.64 -11.62 -0.94
C SER A 78 13.74 -10.18 -1.40
N ARG A 79 12.79 -9.71 -2.22
CA ARG A 79 12.80 -8.34 -2.71
C ARG A 79 12.62 -7.32 -1.59
N CYS A 80 11.77 -7.61 -0.62
CA CYS A 80 11.63 -6.77 0.57
C CYS A 80 12.94 -6.72 1.37
N LEU A 81 13.63 -7.84 1.52
CA LEU A 81 14.91 -7.94 2.21
C LEU A 81 16.01 -7.16 1.46
N GLU A 82 16.12 -7.32 0.14
CA GLU A 82 17.06 -6.60 -0.71
C GLU A 82 16.85 -5.09 -0.60
N GLU A 83 15.61 -4.62 -0.73
CA GLU A 83 15.27 -3.20 -0.58
C GLU A 83 15.56 -2.69 0.84
N MET A 84 15.27 -3.49 1.87
CA MET A 84 15.55 -3.15 3.26
C MET A 84 17.05 -2.95 3.50
N LEU A 85 17.88 -3.85 2.97
CA LEU A 85 19.34 -3.81 3.15
C LEU A 85 20.02 -2.74 2.28
N ALA A 86 19.38 -2.29 1.20
CA ALA A 86 19.84 -1.19 0.38
C ALA A 86 19.38 0.19 0.88
N MET A 87 18.38 0.24 1.76
CA MET A 87 17.79 1.49 2.24
C MET A 87 18.70 2.18 3.26
N THR A 88 19.23 3.35 2.89
CA THR A 88 20.09 4.16 3.74
C THR A 88 19.38 5.37 4.31
N LEU A 89 19.83 5.83 5.48
CA LEU A 89 19.50 7.15 6.03
C LEU A 89 20.72 8.06 5.81
N PRO A 90 20.71 8.97 4.83
CA PRO A 90 21.86 9.81 4.56
C PRO A 90 22.14 10.77 5.74
N TYR A 91 23.41 10.97 6.10
CA TYR A 91 23.81 11.92 7.13
C TYR A 91 23.25 13.33 6.85
N ALA A 92 23.33 13.78 5.59
CA ALA A 92 22.81 15.09 5.15
C ALA A 92 21.28 15.26 5.31
N LYS A 93 20.54 14.17 5.56
CA LYS A 93 19.09 14.21 5.81
C LYS A 93 18.73 14.10 7.29
N LEU A 94 19.70 13.86 8.18
CA LEU A 94 19.44 13.92 9.61
C LEU A 94 18.92 15.31 10.00
N GLY A 95 17.91 15.34 10.84
CA GLY A 95 17.25 16.57 11.28
C GLY A 95 16.41 17.31 10.26
N ARG A 96 16.46 16.91 8.99
CA ARG A 96 15.60 17.50 7.95
C ARG A 96 14.22 16.88 8.00
N THR A 97 13.24 17.66 7.55
CA THR A 97 11.88 17.18 7.36
C THR A 97 11.65 16.77 5.91
N GLU A 98 10.72 15.85 5.73
CA GLU A 98 10.22 15.40 4.43
C GLU A 98 8.71 15.19 4.49
N ALA A 99 8.07 15.22 3.32
CA ALA A 99 6.68 14.79 3.21
C ALA A 99 6.62 13.25 3.20
N TYR A 100 5.87 12.67 4.12
CA TYR A 100 5.58 11.24 4.19
C TYR A 100 4.11 11.02 4.54
N GLN A 101 3.39 10.27 3.71
CA GLN A 101 1.95 9.97 3.89
C GLN A 101 1.11 11.23 4.21
N ALA A 102 1.27 12.28 3.40
CA ALA A 102 0.60 13.57 3.55
C ALA A 102 0.89 14.32 4.88
N ARG A 103 1.99 13.99 5.57
CA ARG A 103 2.46 14.70 6.77
C ARG A 103 3.90 15.14 6.59
N VAL A 104 4.29 16.22 7.26
CA VAL A 104 5.68 16.63 7.40
C VAL A 104 6.26 15.90 8.60
N VAL A 105 7.29 15.08 8.37
CA VAL A 105 7.97 14.30 9.42
C VAL A 105 9.48 14.46 9.28
N TYR A 106 10.24 14.23 10.35
CA TYR A 106 11.69 14.15 10.22
C TYR A 106 12.11 12.93 9.38
N CYS A 107 13.20 13.07 8.63
CA CYS A 107 13.66 12.02 7.71
C CYS A 107 13.99 10.70 8.42
N HIS A 108 14.46 10.71 9.67
CA HIS A 108 14.70 9.47 10.42
C HIS A 108 13.40 8.75 10.78
N VAL A 109 12.33 9.50 11.07
CA VAL A 109 10.98 8.96 11.30
C VAL A 109 10.42 8.35 10.02
N GLY A 110 10.51 9.07 8.90
CA GLY A 110 10.06 8.57 7.59
C GLY A 110 10.88 7.37 7.10
N TRP A 111 12.19 7.36 7.33
CA TRP A 111 13.05 6.21 7.09
C TRP A 111 12.64 5.00 7.94
N ALA A 112 12.44 5.18 9.24
CA ALA A 112 12.06 4.09 10.14
C ALA A 112 10.68 3.51 9.79
N ALA A 113 9.74 4.34 9.38
CA ALA A 113 8.43 3.90 8.91
C ALA A 113 8.53 3.05 7.63
N ARG A 114 9.36 3.45 6.66
CA ARG A 114 9.62 2.68 5.43
C ARG A 114 10.34 1.36 5.72
N MET A 115 11.34 1.38 6.60
CA MET A 115 12.02 0.16 7.08
C MET A 115 11.05 -0.81 7.75
N ALA A 116 10.09 -0.31 8.55
CA ALA A 116 9.09 -1.17 9.20
C ALA A 116 8.21 -1.92 8.19
N VAL A 117 7.84 -1.27 7.08
CA VAL A 117 7.07 -1.90 6.00
C VAL A 117 7.91 -3.01 5.33
N LEU A 118 9.17 -2.73 5.02
CA LEU A 118 10.06 -3.70 4.39
C LEU A 118 10.40 -4.88 5.30
N ALA A 119 10.68 -4.63 6.58
CA ALA A 119 10.97 -5.66 7.57
C ALA A 119 9.77 -6.61 7.78
N ARG A 120 8.54 -6.09 7.75
CA ARG A 120 7.32 -6.93 7.78
C ARG A 120 7.18 -7.73 6.48
N GLY A 121 7.40 -7.10 5.33
CA GLY A 121 7.37 -7.77 4.03
C GLY A 121 8.42 -8.88 3.89
N ALA A 122 9.58 -8.72 4.53
CA ALA A 122 10.65 -9.70 4.58
C ALA A 122 10.49 -10.75 5.70
N GLY A 123 9.49 -10.61 6.58
CA GLY A 123 9.25 -11.55 7.69
C GLY A 123 10.26 -11.46 8.84
N VAL A 124 11.00 -10.36 8.97
CA VAL A 124 12.04 -10.18 10.00
C VAL A 124 11.68 -9.16 11.08
N TYR A 125 10.50 -8.55 11.02
CA TYR A 125 10.11 -7.44 11.90
C TYR A 125 10.22 -7.74 13.41
N ASP A 126 10.00 -8.99 13.80
CA ASP A 126 10.08 -9.46 15.19
C ASP A 126 11.38 -10.22 15.51
N SER A 127 12.38 -10.15 14.64
CA SER A 127 13.69 -10.77 14.83
C SER A 127 14.82 -9.74 14.82
N GLY A 128 16.00 -10.16 15.27
CA GLY A 128 17.23 -9.36 15.20
C GLY A 128 18.02 -9.55 13.90
N ALA A 129 17.48 -10.29 12.93
CA ALA A 129 18.18 -10.66 11.72
C ALA A 129 18.65 -9.40 10.96
N TYR A 130 19.94 -9.35 10.61
CA TYR A 130 20.57 -8.26 9.85
C TYR A 130 20.61 -6.88 10.53
N LEU A 131 20.10 -6.71 11.76
CA LEU A 131 20.16 -5.43 12.48
C LEU A 131 21.58 -4.90 12.60
N GLY A 132 22.54 -5.77 12.95
CA GLY A 132 23.94 -5.38 13.10
C GLY A 132 24.60 -4.89 11.80
N LYS A 133 24.06 -5.27 10.63
CA LYS A 133 24.49 -4.71 9.35
C LYS A 133 23.94 -3.30 9.19
N VAL A 134 22.63 -3.13 9.31
CA VAL A 134 21.98 -1.82 9.11
C VAL A 134 22.44 -0.79 10.13
N ILE A 135 22.58 -1.15 11.40
CA ILE A 135 23.10 -0.24 12.44
C ILE A 135 24.51 0.27 12.08
N ARG A 136 25.34 -0.55 11.44
CA ARG A 136 26.70 -0.16 11.04
C ARG A 136 26.69 0.92 9.96
N ASP A 137 25.72 0.83 9.05
CA ASP A 137 25.57 1.70 7.87
C ASP A 137 24.81 3.00 8.22
N LEU A 138 24.27 3.11 9.43
CA LEU A 138 23.65 4.34 9.90
C LEU A 138 24.68 5.47 10.09
N PRO A 139 24.25 6.73 9.92
CA PRO A 139 24.99 7.90 10.36
C PRO A 139 25.52 7.75 11.79
N TRP A 140 26.75 8.24 12.03
CA TRP A 140 27.43 8.06 13.31
C TRP A 140 26.60 8.47 14.54
N PRO A 141 25.90 9.63 14.58
CA PRO A 141 25.11 10.04 15.75
C PRO A 141 24.01 9.03 16.07
N VAL A 142 23.22 8.64 15.06
CA VAL A 142 22.16 7.64 15.21
C VAL A 142 22.74 6.29 15.63
N ARG A 143 23.87 5.89 15.04
CA ARG A 143 24.53 4.63 15.36
C ARG A 143 24.97 4.55 16.82
N GLN A 144 25.51 5.62 17.39
CA GLN A 144 25.90 5.66 18.81
C GLN A 144 24.69 5.48 19.72
N LEU A 145 23.59 6.14 19.40
CA LEU A 145 22.38 6.09 20.22
C LEU A 145 21.68 4.73 20.17
N MET A 146 21.84 3.97 19.09
CA MET A 146 21.11 2.73 18.85
C MET A 146 21.94 1.45 19.09
N ARG A 147 23.28 1.53 19.14
CA ARG A 147 24.15 0.34 19.25
C ARG A 147 23.92 -0.42 20.55
N GLY A 148 23.67 -1.73 20.44
CA GLY A 148 23.56 -2.64 21.59
C GLY A 148 22.26 -2.52 22.40
N ARG A 149 21.28 -1.72 21.96
CA ARG A 149 20.05 -1.44 22.73
C ARG A 149 18.84 -2.30 22.36
N TYR A 150 18.80 -2.94 21.20
CA TYR A 150 17.57 -3.55 20.68
C TYR A 150 17.79 -4.94 20.11
N GLY A 151 16.88 -5.87 20.43
CA GLY A 151 16.93 -7.26 19.99
C GLY A 151 16.10 -7.54 18.73
N THR A 152 15.17 -6.64 18.41
CA THR A 152 14.26 -6.80 17.25
C THR A 152 14.15 -5.53 16.40
N TRP A 153 13.78 -5.70 15.12
CA TRP A 153 13.47 -4.59 14.23
C TRP A 153 12.36 -3.69 14.78
N ARG A 154 11.33 -4.27 15.39
CA ARG A 154 10.26 -3.52 16.06
C ARG A 154 10.80 -2.54 17.11
N GLU A 155 11.65 -3.02 18.01
CA GLU A 155 12.23 -2.20 19.08
C GLU A 155 13.18 -1.15 18.52
N PHE A 156 14.07 -1.57 17.62
CA PHE A 156 15.05 -0.69 16.99
C PHE A 156 14.38 0.47 16.25
N LEU A 157 13.37 0.19 15.41
CA LEU A 157 12.69 1.22 14.63
C LEU A 157 11.86 2.16 15.50
N LYS A 158 11.26 1.64 16.59
CA LYS A 158 10.59 2.49 17.58
C LYS A 158 11.61 3.42 18.26
N GLY A 159 12.78 2.90 18.63
CA GLY A 159 13.89 3.69 19.18
C GLY A 159 14.32 4.82 18.25
N VAL A 160 14.51 4.53 16.95
CA VAL A 160 14.85 5.53 15.94
C VAL A 160 13.75 6.59 15.83
N GLN A 161 12.46 6.20 15.79
CA GLN A 161 11.36 7.16 15.70
C GLN A 161 11.25 8.10 16.90
N SER A 162 11.71 7.65 18.08
CA SER A 162 11.71 8.42 19.31
C SER A 162 12.97 9.26 19.52
N LEU A 163 13.91 9.30 18.56
CA LEU A 163 15.08 10.17 18.66
C LEU A 163 14.66 11.63 18.57
N GLU A 164 14.94 12.36 19.65
CA GLU A 164 14.76 13.81 19.75
C GLU A 164 15.89 14.54 19.00
N MET A 165 15.56 15.69 18.42
CA MET A 165 16.49 16.45 17.58
C MET A 165 17.69 17.01 18.35
N GLU A 166 17.49 17.39 19.60
CA GLU A 166 18.55 17.92 20.47
C GLU A 166 19.73 16.94 20.64
N VAL A 167 19.51 15.65 20.42
CA VAL A 167 20.53 14.59 20.54
C VAL A 167 21.21 14.28 19.20
N LEU A 168 20.72 14.83 18.09
CA LEU A 168 21.24 14.59 16.74
C LEU A 168 22.05 15.79 16.17
N GLU A 169 22.09 16.91 16.89
CA GLU A 169 22.74 18.17 16.49
C GLU A 169 24.14 18.40 17.13
N ASP A 170 24.58 17.54 18.07
CA ASP A 170 25.94 17.50 18.65
C ASP A 170 26.92 16.61 17.84
#